data_AF-A0A0H5CSS3-F1
#
_entry.id   AF-A0A0H5CSS3-F1
#
_cell.length_a   1.000
_cell.length_b   1.000
_cell.length_c   1.000
_cell.angle_alpha   90.00
_cell.angle_beta   90.00
_cell.angle_gamma   90.00
#
_symmetry.space_group_name_H-M   'P 1'
#
loop_
_entity.id
_entity.type
_entity.pdbx_description
1 polymer ?
#
loop_
_entity_poly.entity_id
_entity_poly.type
_entity_poly.pdbx_seq_one_letter_code
_entity_poly.pdbx_strand_id
1 'polypeptide(L)' 'MCGIDAAIDVIGGKWKVLILWSLNVRTCRFGELKRELPGVSEKVLAAHLRELEAAQVVHREVFAEVPRESNTH' A
#
# COMPACT_ATOMS: atom_id res chain seq x y z
N MET A 1 9.67 19.05 -18.29
CA MET A 1 9.15 18.21 -17.19
C MET A 1 10.33 17.43 -16.64
N CYS A 2 10.68 17.67 -15.37
CA CYS A 2 11.79 17.02 -14.69
C CYS A 2 11.32 15.66 -14.15
N GLY A 3 12.22 14.67 -14.03
CA GLY A 3 11.87 13.37 -13.43
C GLY A 3 11.37 13.46 -11.99
N ILE A 4 11.71 14.53 -11.28
CA ILE A 4 11.22 14.81 -9.92
C ILE A 4 9.72 15.13 -9.92
N ASP A 5 9.23 15.88 -10.90
CA ASP A 5 7.80 16.21 -11.01
C ASP A 5 6.97 14.94 -11.25
N ALA A 6 7.48 14.03 -12.08
CA ALA A 6 6.84 12.73 -12.32
C ALA A 6 6.84 11.84 -11.08
N ALA A 7 7.93 11.84 -10.29
CA ALA A 7 7.99 11.10 -9.02
C ALA A 7 7.02 11.70 -7.98
N ILE A 8 6.87 13.02 -7.95
CA ILE A 8 5.90 13.74 -7.12
C ILE A 8 4.47 13.45 -7.57
N ASP A 9 4.17 13.29 -8.85
CA ASP A 9 2.83 12.90 -9.31
C ASP A 9 2.52 11.43 -8.97
N VAL A 10 3.52 10.55 -9.05
CA VAL A 10 3.37 9.12 -8.74
C VAL A 10 3.22 8.87 -7.25
N ILE A 11 3.98 9.57 -6.39
CA ILE A 11 3.99 9.40 -4.93
C ILE A 11 3.10 10.46 -4.24
N GLY A 12 2.66 11.46 -4.98
CA GLY A 12 1.88 12.60 -4.51
C GLY A 12 0.53 12.18 -3.97
N GLY A 13 0.21 12.72 -2.80
CA GLY A 13 -1.00 12.42 -2.07
C GLY A 13 -0.70 11.72 -0.75
N LYS A 14 -1.32 12.24 0.32
CA LYS A 14 -1.18 11.77 1.71
C LYS A 14 -1.12 10.25 1.83
N TRP A 15 -1.95 9.54 1.08
CA TRP A 15 -2.12 8.10 1.23
C TRP A 15 -0.97 7.27 0.65
N LYS A 16 -0.42 7.62 -0.52
CA LYS A 16 0.67 6.83 -1.11
C LYS A 16 1.93 6.87 -0.25
N VAL A 17 2.25 8.05 0.29
CA VAL A 17 3.37 8.20 1.24
C VAL A 17 3.18 7.33 2.48
N LEU A 18 1.99 7.36 3.09
CA LEU A 18 1.71 6.56 4.29
C LEU A 18 1.68 5.06 3.99
N ILE A 19 1.16 4.65 2.83
CA ILE A 19 1.19 3.25 2.37
C ILE A 19 2.63 2.76 2.26
N LEU A 20 3.49 3.52 1.57
CA LEU A 20 4.90 3.16 1.39
C LEU A 20 5.64 3.13 2.72
N TRP A 21 5.36 4.07 3.63
CA TRP A 21 5.95 4.08 4.95
C TRP A 21 5.58 2.83 5.76
N SER A 22 4.30 2.45 5.81
CA SER A 22 3.85 1.21 6.47
C SER A 22 4.51 -0.04 5.87
N LEU A 23 4.56 -0.13 4.53
CA LEU A 23 5.14 -1.28 3.82
C LEU A 23 6.67 -1.36 3.92
N ASN A 24 7.34 -0.23 4.13
CA ASN A 24 8.78 -0.18 4.37
C ASN A 24 9.17 -0.77 5.74
N VAL A 25 8.25 -0.75 6.71
CA VAL A 25 8.49 -1.35 8.03
C VAL A 25 8.26 -2.85 8.00
N ARG A 26 7.16 -3.31 7.37
CA ARG A 26 6.81 -4.73 7.28
C ARG A 26 5.86 -5.02 6.11
N THR A 27 5.82 -6.28 5.68
CA THR A 27 4.74 -6.77 4.82
C THR A 27 3.41 -6.74 5.57
N CYS A 28 2.40 -6.08 5.00
CA CYS A 28 1.06 -5.94 5.60
C CYS A 28 0.00 -6.58 4.71
N ARG A 29 -0.98 -7.26 5.31
CA ARG A 29 -2.23 -7.60 4.62
C ARG A 29 -3.05 -6.32 4.40
N PHE A 30 -3.94 -6.35 3.40
CA PHE A 30 -4.79 -5.19 3.06
C PHE A 30 -5.55 -4.64 4.27
N GLY A 31 -6.15 -5.52 5.09
CA GLY A 31 -6.90 -5.12 6.28
C GLY A 31 -6.04 -4.49 7.38
N GLU A 32 -4.80 -4.95 7.54
CA GLU A 32 -3.85 -4.36 8.50
C GLU A 32 -3.42 -2.97 8.04
N LEU A 33 -3.08 -2.84 6.76
CA LEU A 33 -2.72 -1.56 6.16
C LEU A 33 -3.86 -0.54 6.24
N LYS A 34 -5.11 -0.97 6.02
CA LYS A 34 -6.29 -0.11 6.19
C LYS A 34 -6.45 0.37 7.64
N ARG A 35 -6.19 -0.50 8.63
CA ARG A 35 -6.26 -0.13 10.05
C ARG A 35 -5.19 0.88 10.45
N GLU A 36 -3.99 0.77 9.88
CA GLU A 36 -2.90 1.73 10.11
C GLU A 36 -3.15 3.10 9.47
N LEU A 37 -4.09 3.18 8.52
CA LEU A 37 -4.42 4.38 7.75
C LEU A 37 -5.86 4.86 8.04
N PRO A 38 -6.18 5.29 9.27
CA PRO A 38 -7.53 5.72 9.61
C PRO A 38 -7.99 6.88 8.72
N GLY A 39 -9.15 6.72 8.08
CA GLY A 39 -9.75 7.71 7.19
C GLY A 39 -9.54 7.46 5.69
N VAL A 40 -8.71 6.48 5.30
CA VAL A 40 -8.68 6.02 3.90
C VAL A 40 -9.87 5.10 3.63
N SER A 41 -10.57 5.31 2.53
CA SER A 41 -11.59 4.34 2.08
C SER A 41 -10.92 3.12 1.45
N GLU A 42 -11.58 1.96 1.47
CA GLU A 42 -11.05 0.75 0.81
C GLU A 42 -10.82 0.98 -0.68
N LYS A 43 -11.72 1.71 -1.33
CA LYS A 43 -11.62 2.05 -2.75
C LYS A 43 -10.35 2.84 -3.05
N VAL A 44 -10.05 3.85 -2.23
CA VAL A 44 -8.86 4.69 -2.40
C VAL A 44 -7.59 3.90 -2.10
N LEU A 45 -7.58 3.13 -1.02
CA LEU A 45 -6.43 2.27 -0.69
C LEU A 45 -6.15 1.25 -1.80
N ALA A 46 -7.19 0.57 -2.29
CA ALA A 46 -7.06 -0.40 -3.37
C ALA A 46 -6.61 0.25 -4.70
N ALA A 47 -7.09 1.46 -5.01
CA ALA A 47 -6.64 2.20 -6.19
C ALA A 47 -5.15 2.55 -6.10
N HIS A 48 -4.71 3.12 -4.97
CA HIS A 48 -3.31 3.48 -4.78
C HIS A 48 -2.37 2.28 -4.76
N LEU A 49 -2.76 1.15 -4.15
CA LEU A 49 -1.96 -0.07 -4.21
C LEU A 49 -1.79 -0.59 -5.64
N ARG A 50 -2.84 -0.54 -6.47
CA ARG A 50 -2.74 -0.92 -7.89
C ARG A 50 -1.84 0.02 -8.68
N GLU A 51 -1.92 1.33 -8.41
CA GLU A 51 -1.05 2.33 -9.05
C GLU A 51 0.43 2.10 -8.66
N LEU A 52 0.70 1.84 -7.38
CA LEU A 52 2.04 1.55 -6.88
C LEU A 52 2.57 0.20 -7.40
N GLU A 53 1.71 -0.81 -7.55
CA GLU A 53 2.03 -2.09 -8.17
C GLU A 53 2.37 -1.92 -9.67
N ALA A 54 1.55 -1.16 -10.40
CA ALA A 54 1.79 -0.86 -11.82
C ALA A 54 3.08 -0.05 -12.03
N ALA A 55 3.44 0.82 -11.08
CA ALA A 55 4.69 1.55 -11.06
C ALA A 55 5.89 0.71 -10.55
N GLN A 56 5.69 -0.58 -10.25
CA GLN A 56 6.68 -1.50 -9.68
C GLN A 56 7.30 -1.04 -8.36
N VAL A 57 6.60 -0.21 -7.60
CA VAL A 57 7.04 0.29 -6.28
C VAL A 57 6.63 -0.68 -5.17
N VAL A 58 5.49 -1.36 -5.33
CA VAL A 58 4.98 -2.34 -4.36
C VAL A 58 4.74 -3.67 -5.07
N HIS A 59 5.05 -4.79 -4.41
CA HIS A 59 4.73 -6.13 -4.88
C HIS A 59 3.51 -6.68 -4.15
N ARG A 60 2.55 -7.25 -4.90
CA ARG A 60 1.40 -7.95 -4.34
C ARG A 60 1.60 -9.45 -4.45
N GLU A 61 1.68 -10.11 -3.31
CA GLU A 61 1.76 -11.57 -3.25
C GLU A 61 0.39 -12.17 -2.91
N VAL A 62 -0.07 -13.14 -3.71
CA VAL A 62 -1.30 -13.89 -3.45
C VAL A 62 -0.92 -15.22 -2.81
N PHE A 63 -1.15 -15.33 -1.50
CA PHE A 63 -0.99 -16.59 -0.80
C PHE A 63 -2.21 -17.48 -1.09
N ALA A 64 -1.98 -18.63 -1.73
CA ALA A 64 -3.02 -19.61 -2.03
C ALA A 64 -3.46 -20.44 -0.80
N GLU A 65 -2.88 -20.16 0.37
CA GLU A 65 -3.20 -20.90 1.59
C GLU A 65 -4.42 -20.29 2.30
N VAL A 66 -5.36 -21.17 2.69
CA VAL A 66 -6.52 -20.89 3.55
C VAL A 66 -6.05 -20.02 4.74
N PRO A 67 -6.76 -18.92 5.10
CA PRO A 67 -6.23 -17.94 6.04
C PRO A 67 -5.98 -18.57 7.41
N ARG A 68 -4.74 -18.99 7.66
CA ARG A 68 -4.29 -19.33 9.01
C ARG A 68 -4.28 -18.03 9.80
N GLU A 69 -5.03 -18.09 10.88
CA GLU A 69 -5.24 -17.10 11.92
C GLU A 69 -3.88 -16.51 12.31
N SER A 70 -3.64 -15.25 11.97
CA SER A 70 -2.40 -14.56 12.29
C SER A 70 -2.45 -14.11 13.75
N ASN A 71 -1.96 -15.03 14.60
CA ASN A 71 -1.13 -14.82 15.78
C ASN A 71 -1.39 -13.58 16.66
N THR A 72 -2.05 -13.82 17.79
CA THR A 72 -2.01 -13.03 19.02
C THR A 72 -0.56 -12.75 19.44
N HIS A 73 -0.20 -11.48 19.64
CA HIS A 73 0.83 -11.05 20.60
C HIS A 73 0.22 -9.94 21.44
#